data_AF-D1MVF6-F1
#
_entry.id   AF-D1MVF6-F1
#
_cell.length_a   1.000
_cell.length_b   1.000
_cell.length_c   1.000
_cell.angle_alpha   90.00
_cell.angle_beta   90.00
_cell.angle_gamma   90.00
#
_symmetry.space_group_name_H-M   'P 1'
#
loop_
_entity.id
_entity.type
_entity.pdbx_description
1 polymer ?
#
loop_
_entity_poly.entity_id
_entity_poly.type
_entity_poly.pdbx_seq_one_letter_code
_entity_poly.pdbx_strand_id
1 'polypeptide(L)' 'AQGVEANLRNDCVGFVKLSGRCNDSGAKVCANRYEERTSKRPRSCVCSNGVKGGGLCHCFLCK' A
#
# COMPACT_ATOMS: atom_id res chain seq x y z
N ALA A 1 -6.36 28.90 3.32
CA ALA A 1 -5.15 28.08 3.10
C ALA A 1 -5.38 26.69 3.68
N GLN A 2 -5.86 25.73 2.88
CA GLN A 2 -6.15 24.36 3.35
C GLN A 2 -5.95 23.40 2.18
N GLY A 3 -4.78 22.75 2.11
CA GLY A 3 -4.45 21.83 1.01
C GLY A 3 -3.01 21.33 0.99
N VAL A 4 -2.19 21.72 1.97
CA VAL A 4 -0.74 21.47 1.94
C VAL A 4 -0.34 20.30 2.85
N GLU A 5 -1.19 19.88 3.80
CA GLU A 5 -0.85 18.82 4.75
C GLU A 5 -1.00 17.38 4.20
N ALA A 6 -1.72 17.20 3.08
CA ALA A 6 -1.85 15.88 2.44
C ALA A 6 -0.64 15.50 1.56
N ASN A 7 0.20 16.46 1.17
CA ASN A 7 1.28 16.22 0.21
C ASN A 7 2.60 15.77 0.85
N LEU A 8 2.88 16.14 2.11
CA LEU A 8 4.14 15.74 2.77
C LEU A 8 4.09 14.34 3.41
N ARG A 9 2.91 13.84 3.82
CA ARG A 9 2.77 12.46 4.33
C ARG A 9 2.73 11.40 3.22
N ASN A 10 2.59 11.83 1.97
CA ASN A 10 2.39 10.95 0.81
C ASN A 10 3.69 10.31 0.29
N ASP A 11 4.87 10.86 0.59
CA ASP A 11 6.14 10.24 0.19
C ASP A 11 6.43 8.95 0.96
N CYS A 12 5.84 8.84 2.16
CA CYS A 12 6.04 7.71 3.06
C CYS A 12 4.98 6.62 2.90
N VAL A 13 3.92 6.85 2.11
CA VAL A 13 2.82 5.90 1.95
C VAL A 13 2.59 5.60 0.48
N GLY A 14 2.80 4.34 0.12
CA GLY A 14 2.58 3.80 -1.19
C GLY A 14 1.28 3.01 -1.27
N PHE A 15 0.58 3.10 -2.41
CA PHE A 15 -0.67 2.40 -2.64
C PHE A 15 -0.56 1.42 -3.82
N VAL A 16 -0.96 0.17 -3.60
CA VAL A 16 -1.12 -0.83 -4.66
C VAL A 16 -2.43 -1.60 -4.52
N LYS A 17 -2.92 -2.14 -5.63
CA LYS A 17 -4.13 -2.96 -5.66
C LYS A 17 -3.73 -4.40 -5.98
N LEU A 18 -4.34 -5.34 -5.27
CA LEU A 18 -4.26 -6.76 -5.58
C LEU A 18 -5.43 -7.16 -6.49
N SER A 19 -5.19 -8.12 -7.37
CA SER A 19 -6.23 -8.68 -8.23
C SER A 19 -7.27 -9.49 -7.46
N GLY A 20 -6.91 -9.99 -6.27
CA GLY A 20 -7.79 -10.76 -5.38
C GLY A 20 -7.86 -10.16 -3.97
N ARG A 21 -8.64 -10.80 -3.10
CA ARG A 21 -8.81 -10.40 -1.69
C ARG A 21 -7.50 -10.51 -0.90
N CYS A 22 -7.40 -9.71 0.15
CA CYS A 22 -6.44 -9.91 1.23
C CYS A 22 -6.72 -11.23 1.92
N ASN A 23 -5.70 -12.07 1.99
CA ASN A 23 -5.64 -13.28 2.82
C ASN A 23 -4.65 -13.06 3.97
N ASP A 24 -4.35 -14.10 4.75
CA ASP A 24 -3.35 -14.04 5.85
C ASP A 24 -1.95 -13.59 5.39
N SER A 25 -1.65 -13.72 4.09
CA SER A 25 -0.41 -13.25 3.46
C SER A 25 -0.56 -11.90 2.75
N GLY A 26 -1.70 -11.22 2.90
CA GLY A 26 -2.04 -9.99 2.17
C GLY A 26 -0.98 -8.91 2.33
N ALA A 27 -0.45 -8.71 3.55
CA ALA A 27 0.63 -7.75 3.81
C ALA A 27 1.91 -8.05 3.03
N LYS A 28 2.31 -9.32 2.95
CA LYS A 28 3.52 -9.75 2.21
C LYS A 28 3.33 -9.63 0.70
N VAL A 29 2.15 -10.02 0.20
CA VAL A 29 1.80 -9.87 -1.22
C VAL A 29 1.76 -8.39 -1.61
N CYS A 30 1.20 -7.53 -0.75
CA CYS A 30 1.24 -6.08 -0.94
C CYS A 30 2.66 -5.54 -1.04
N ALA A 31 3.56 -5.96 -0.14
CA ALA A 31 4.95 -5.52 -0.14
C ALA A 31 5.69 -5.93 -1.42
N ASN A 32 5.53 -7.19 -1.84
CA ASN A 32 6.12 -7.68 -3.09
C ASN A 32 5.57 -6.91 -4.29
N ARG A 33 4.24 -6.73 -4.37
CA ARG A 33 3.61 -6.02 -5.49
C ARG A 33 4.04 -4.55 -5.57
N TYR A 34 4.25 -3.92 -4.42
CA TYR A 34 4.78 -2.57 -4.35
C TYR A 34 6.23 -2.53 -4.86
N GLU A 35 7.08 -3.44 -4.38
CA GLU A 35 8.47 -3.58 -4.80
C GLU A 35 8.59 -3.83 -6.31
N GLU A 36 7.78 -4.71 -6.89
CA GLU A 36 7.72 -4.96 -8.34
C GLU A 36 7.35 -3.70 -9.16
N ARG A 37 6.49 -2.84 -8.61
CA ARG A 37 5.98 -1.66 -9.34
C ARG A 37 6.89 -0.46 -9.23
N THR A 38 7.53 -0.27 -8.08
CA THR A 38 8.29 0.96 -7.77
C THR A 38 9.78 0.71 -7.60
N SER A 39 10.24 -0.53 -7.67
CA SER A 39 11.62 -0.95 -7.37
C SER A 39 12.10 -0.50 -5.97
N LYS A 40 11.16 -0.35 -5.02
CA LYS A 40 11.43 0.06 -3.63
C LYS A 40 10.71 -0.88 -2.68
N ARG A 41 11.42 -1.41 -1.69
CA ARG A 41 10.83 -2.28 -0.68
C ARG A 41 10.17 -1.45 0.43
N PRO A 42 8.86 -1.59 0.67
CA PRO A 42 8.22 -0.92 1.80
C PRO A 42 8.61 -1.60 3.11
N ARG A 43 8.64 -0.84 4.21
CA ARG A 43 8.94 -1.35 5.55
C ARG A 43 7.81 -2.23 6.08
N SER A 44 6.58 -1.84 5.81
CA SER A 44 5.40 -2.64 6.15
C SER A 44 4.27 -2.35 5.16
N CYS A 45 3.33 -3.27 5.03
CA CYS A 45 2.09 -3.02 4.30
C CYS A 45 0.91 -3.58 5.08
N VAL A 46 -0.23 -2.90 4.95
CA VAL A 46 -1.52 -3.33 5.43
C VAL A 46 -2.39 -3.63 4.22
N CYS A 47 -3.05 -4.79 4.24
CA CYS A 47 -3.99 -5.17 3.20
C CYS A 47 -5.41 -5.06 3.76
N SER A 48 -6.30 -4.37 3.04
CA SER A 48 -7.72 -4.25 3.36
C SER A 48 -8.57 -4.74 2.20
N ASN A 49 -9.64 -5.49 2.49
CA ASN A 49 -10.54 -5.98 1.45
C ASN A 49 -11.45 -4.83 0.99
N GLY A 50 -11.33 -4.44 -0.28
CA GLY A 50 -12.25 -3.48 -0.90
C GLY A 50 -13.63 -4.10 -1.16
N VAL A 51 -14.64 -3.26 -1.22
CA VAL A 51 -16.07 -3.62 -1.47
C VAL A 51 -16.30 -4.43 -2.75
N LYS A 52 -15.40 -4.36 -3.74
CA LYS A 52 -15.49 -5.12 -5.01
C LYS A 52 -14.69 -6.44 -5.00
N GLY A 53 -14.21 -6.89 -3.84
CA GLY A 53 -13.46 -8.14 -3.71
C GLY A 53 -11.98 -8.07 -4.10
N GLY A 54 -11.45 -6.87 -4.41
CA GLY A 54 -10.02 -6.64 -4.60
C GLY A 54 -9.35 -6.13 -3.32
N GLY A 55 -8.14 -6.60 -3.04
CA GLY A 55 -7.33 -6.14 -1.92
C GLY A 55 -6.72 -4.76 -2.19
N LEU A 56 -6.86 -3.86 -1.22
CA LEU A 56 -6.25 -2.53 -1.20
C LEU A 56 -5.06 -2.55 -0.24
N CYS A 57 -3.88 -2.24 -0.77
CA CYS A 57 -2.64 -2.24 -0.02
C CYS A 57 -2.21 -0.82 0.33
N HIS A 58 -1.98 -0.57 1.61
CA HIS A 58 -1.35 0.63 2.12
C HIS A 58 0.05 0.25 2.62
N CYS A 59 1.09 0.70 1.94
CA CYS A 59 2.48 0.36 2.21
C CYS A 59 3.23 1.55 2.80
N PHE A 60 3.87 1.37 3.94
CA PHE A 60 4.63 2.39 4.65
C PHE A 60 6.11 2.24 4.34
N LEU A 61 6.72 3.30 3.81
CA LEU A 61 8.11 3.36 3.36
C LEU A 61 9.03 3.97 4.43
N CYS A 62 8.52 4.91 5.21
CA CYS A 62 9.29 5.64 6.21
C CYS A 62 9.30 4.96 7.58
N LYS A 63 10.15 5.48 8.48
CA LYS A 63 10.39 4.87 9.78
C LYS A 63 9.36 5.21 10.84
#